data_AF-A0A316VID4-F1
#
_entry.id   AF-A0A316VID4-F1
#
_cell.length_a   1.000
_cell.length_b   1.000
_cell.length_c   1.000
_cell.angle_alpha   90.00
_cell.angle_beta   90.00
_cell.angle_gamma   90.00
#
_symmetry.space_group_name_H-M   'P 1'
#
loop_
_entity.id
_entity.type
_entity.pdbx_description
1 polymer ?
#
loop_
_entity_poly.entity_id
_entity_poly.type
_entity_poly.pdbx_seq_one_letter_code
_entity_poly.pdbx_strand_id
1 'polypeptide(L)'
;VVFGYGSLIFKPPPHTIGRTVGYIKGYARRFAQSSNDHRGTPAKPGRVATLVCASQWHSLISDEDAPEGDIVWGVAWTIDPTKSQEVRQYLDDREKFGYTPQSVNIYQHDEQGNEMVAIEDALIYVGLPDNEAFVGPSNSLQELAEYIYSCEGPSGRNDDYVLKLANACRNLSTDVQDSHLFTLERLLLELRRKEGAQVSLIHGQDQRQNMVRIHQIAAQ
;
A
#
# COMPACT_ATOMS: atom_id res chain seq x y z
N VAL A 1 1.83 11.97 -18.24
CA VAL A 1 2.55 11.08 -17.30
C VAL A 1 1.57 10.64 -16.23
N VAL A 2 1.72 9.43 -15.68
CA VAL A 2 0.88 8.93 -14.56
C VAL A 2 1.78 8.66 -13.35
N PHE A 3 1.46 9.21 -12.19
CA PHE A 3 2.20 8.97 -10.96
C PHE A 3 1.57 7.86 -10.14
N GLY A 4 2.36 6.82 -9.85
CA GLY A 4 1.99 5.71 -9.01
C GLY A 4 2.53 5.87 -7.59
N TYR A 5 1.63 5.83 -6.61
CA TYR A 5 1.96 5.89 -5.17
C TYR A 5 1.61 4.60 -4.40
N GLY A 6 0.85 3.70 -5.03
CA GLY A 6 0.40 2.41 -4.48
C GLY A 6 0.88 1.23 -5.34
N SER A 7 -0.03 0.35 -5.75
CA SER A 7 0.32 -0.82 -6.57
C SER A 7 1.00 -0.47 -7.89
N LEU A 8 0.75 0.71 -8.45
CA LEU A 8 1.43 1.20 -9.66
C LEU A 8 2.96 1.34 -9.51
N ILE A 9 3.50 1.35 -8.29
CA ILE A 9 4.95 1.35 -8.06
C ILE A 9 5.56 0.00 -8.49
N PHE A 10 4.89 -1.12 -8.19
CA PHE A 10 5.38 -2.48 -8.50
C PHE A 10 4.60 -3.20 -9.61
N LYS A 11 3.52 -2.60 -10.10
CA LYS A 11 2.71 -3.08 -11.22
C LYS A 11 2.42 -1.90 -12.16
N PRO A 12 3.36 -1.55 -13.06
CA PRO A 12 3.22 -0.40 -13.94
C PRO A 12 1.94 -0.47 -14.81
N PRO A 13 1.44 0.68 -15.28
CA PRO A 13 0.42 0.71 -16.33
C PRO A 13 0.91 -0.01 -17.61
N PRO A 14 0.01 -0.43 -18.51
CA PRO A 14 0.42 -0.86 -19.85
C PRO A 14 1.00 0.32 -20.65
N HIS A 15 1.74 0.00 -21.73
CA HIS A 15 2.30 0.98 -22.68
C HIS A 15 3.22 2.05 -22.05
N THR A 16 3.92 1.73 -20.97
CA THR A 16 4.91 2.62 -20.37
C THR A 16 6.21 2.61 -21.17
N ILE A 17 6.68 3.80 -21.55
CA ILE A 17 7.93 4.02 -22.30
C ILE A 17 9.01 4.73 -21.48
N GLY A 18 8.69 5.17 -20.26
CA GLY A 18 9.63 5.85 -19.38
C GLY A 18 9.25 5.72 -17.91
N ARG A 19 10.25 5.89 -17.05
CA ARG A 19 10.14 5.74 -15.59
C ARG A 19 10.99 6.80 -14.90
N THR A 20 10.37 7.64 -14.09
CA THR A 20 11.05 8.65 -13.26
C THR A 20 10.64 8.46 -11.80
N VAL A 21 11.60 8.27 -10.90
CA VAL A 21 11.33 8.22 -9.45
C VAL A 21 11.28 9.62 -8.91
N GLY A 22 10.34 9.92 -8.02
CA GLY A 22 10.27 11.22 -7.34
C GLY A 22 9.20 11.23 -6.28
N TYR A 23 8.91 12.40 -5.74
CA TYR A 23 7.86 12.59 -4.76
C TYR A 23 6.91 13.72 -5.16
N ILE A 24 5.68 13.64 -4.65
CA ILE A 24 4.68 14.71 -4.72
C ILE A 24 4.56 15.37 -3.34
N LYS A 25 3.96 16.56 -3.27
CA LYS A 25 3.82 17.35 -2.03
C LYS A 25 2.37 17.67 -1.70
N GLY A 26 2.08 17.91 -0.42
CA GLY A 26 0.76 18.28 0.08
C GLY A 26 -0.18 17.08 0.26
N TYR A 27 0.35 15.86 0.22
CA TYR A 27 -0.41 14.63 0.35
C TYR A 27 0.20 13.69 1.39
N ALA A 28 -0.65 12.86 1.97
CA ALA A 28 -0.27 11.73 2.80
C ALA A 28 -0.69 10.43 2.11
N ARG A 29 0.21 9.44 2.07
CA ARG A 29 -0.15 8.06 1.71
C ARG A 29 -0.70 7.35 2.93
N ARG A 30 -1.96 6.90 2.87
CA ARG A 30 -2.64 6.21 3.98
C ARG A 30 -3.40 5.00 3.50
N PHE A 31 -3.51 3.97 4.34
CA PHE A 31 -4.32 2.78 4.06
C PHE A 31 -5.78 2.99 4.50
N ALA A 32 -6.36 4.10 4.04
CA ALA A 32 -7.69 4.58 4.40
C ALA A 32 -8.72 4.34 3.27
N GLN A 33 -8.37 3.54 2.26
CA GLN A 33 -9.28 3.16 1.19
C GLN A 33 -9.75 1.72 1.36
N SER A 34 -11.06 1.52 1.32
CA SER A 34 -11.70 0.20 1.29
C SER A 34 -11.44 -0.52 -0.03
N SER A 35 -11.14 -1.82 0.02
CA SER A 35 -11.00 -2.68 -1.19
C SER A 35 -11.92 -3.88 -1.10
N ASN A 36 -12.98 -3.87 -1.91
CA ASN A 36 -14.03 -4.89 -1.88
C ASN A 36 -13.85 -5.99 -2.93
N ASP A 37 -12.92 -5.80 -3.87
CA ASP A 37 -12.80 -6.55 -5.14
C ASP A 37 -11.38 -7.07 -5.41
N HIS A 38 -10.37 -6.55 -4.73
CA HIS A 38 -8.98 -6.95 -4.89
C HIS A 38 -8.37 -7.55 -3.63
N ARG A 39 -8.32 -6.78 -2.54
CA ARG A 39 -7.63 -7.14 -1.29
C ARG A 39 -8.57 -7.51 -0.15
N GLY A 40 -9.86 -7.51 -0.42
CA GLY A 40 -10.88 -8.05 0.45
C GLY A 40 -12.08 -8.51 -0.38
N THR A 41 -13.22 -8.58 0.29
CA THR A 41 -14.51 -8.95 -0.29
C THR A 41 -15.56 -7.91 0.11
N PRO A 42 -16.74 -7.87 -0.51
CA PRO A 42 -17.82 -6.97 -0.08
C PRO A 42 -18.23 -7.18 1.39
N ALA A 43 -18.16 -8.42 1.90
CA ALA A 43 -18.48 -8.74 3.29
C ALA A 43 -17.34 -8.40 4.26
N LYS A 44 -16.09 -8.40 3.79
CA LYS A 44 -14.90 -8.09 4.57
C LYS A 44 -13.90 -7.32 3.71
N PRO A 45 -14.07 -5.99 3.60
CA PRO A 45 -13.21 -5.17 2.76
C PRO A 45 -11.76 -5.19 3.21
N GLY A 46 -10.83 -5.10 2.27
CA GLY A 46 -9.44 -4.80 2.58
C GLY A 46 -9.21 -3.31 2.87
N ARG A 47 -7.96 -2.97 3.14
CA ARG A 47 -7.43 -1.60 3.19
C ARG A 47 -6.28 -1.46 2.18
N VAL A 48 -6.40 -0.51 1.28
CA VAL A 48 -5.39 -0.20 0.25
C VAL A 48 -4.96 1.26 0.35
N ALA A 49 -3.82 1.58 -0.29
CA ALA A 49 -3.28 2.92 -0.23
C ALA A 49 -4.16 3.91 -1.01
N THR A 50 -4.36 5.08 -0.44
CA THR A 50 -4.86 6.28 -1.11
C THR A 50 -3.96 7.46 -0.79
N LEU A 51 -4.01 8.49 -1.64
CA LEU A 51 -3.53 9.82 -1.31
C LEU A 51 -4.66 10.58 -0.63
N VAL A 52 -4.35 11.21 0.50
CA VAL A 52 -5.25 12.18 1.16
C VAL A 52 -4.54 13.52 1.19
N CYS A 53 -5.27 14.62 0.99
CA CYS A 53 -4.70 15.94 1.20
C CYS A 53 -4.18 16.04 2.64
N ALA A 54 -2.93 16.45 2.82
CA ALA A 54 -2.28 16.41 4.12
C ALA A 54 -3.00 17.28 5.16
N SER A 55 -3.43 18.48 4.77
CA SER A 55 -4.19 19.38 5.66
C SER A 55 -5.52 18.77 6.13
N GLN A 56 -6.21 18.06 5.23
CA GLN A 56 -7.43 17.34 5.59
C GLN A 56 -7.12 16.16 6.51
N TRP A 57 -6.08 15.39 6.23
CA TRP A 57 -5.67 14.27 7.07
C TRP A 57 -5.33 14.75 8.49
N HIS A 58 -4.55 15.81 8.62
CA HIS A 58 -4.18 16.41 9.91
C HIS A 58 -5.40 16.87 10.71
N SER A 59 -6.48 17.30 10.05
CA SER A 59 -7.72 17.67 10.74
C SER A 59 -8.50 16.46 11.33
N LEU A 60 -8.18 15.25 10.88
CA LEU A 60 -8.85 14.00 11.30
C LEU A 60 -8.09 13.26 12.40
N ILE A 61 -6.87 13.67 12.74
CA ILE A 61 -6.01 13.01 13.73
C ILE A 61 -5.59 13.99 14.82
N SER A 62 -5.43 13.50 16.05
CA SER A 62 -5.18 14.32 17.24
C SER A 62 -3.70 14.53 17.57
N ASP A 63 -2.78 13.83 16.91
CA ASP A 63 -1.34 13.79 17.26
C ASP A 63 -0.43 13.83 16.02
N GLU A 64 0.88 14.04 16.24
CA GLU A 64 2.02 14.24 15.31
C GLU A 64 2.26 13.15 14.23
N ASP A 65 1.23 12.44 13.78
CA ASP A 65 1.27 11.52 12.62
C ASP A 65 1.20 12.29 11.28
N ALA A 66 1.72 13.53 11.30
CA ALA A 66 1.95 14.35 10.13
C ALA A 66 3.16 13.76 9.38
N PRO A 67 2.98 13.28 8.14
CA PRO A 67 4.04 12.61 7.41
C PRO A 67 5.24 13.51 7.19
N GLU A 68 6.38 12.89 6.88
CA GLU A 68 7.71 13.48 6.77
C GLU A 68 7.80 14.59 5.71
N GLY A 69 7.26 15.77 6.02
CA GLY A 69 7.17 16.92 5.12
C GLY A 69 5.96 16.91 4.17
N ASP A 70 4.90 16.12 4.45
CA ASP A 70 3.72 16.00 3.58
C ASP A 70 4.05 15.61 2.14
N ILE A 71 5.06 14.74 1.98
CA ILE A 71 5.49 14.21 0.70
C ILE A 71 5.14 12.73 0.54
N VAL A 72 4.92 12.32 -0.70
CA VAL A 72 4.73 10.91 -1.05
C VAL A 72 5.66 10.52 -2.18
N TRP A 73 6.58 9.61 -1.88
CA TRP A 73 7.44 8.98 -2.87
C TRP A 73 6.69 7.97 -3.74
N GLY A 74 7.02 7.97 -5.02
CA GLY A 74 6.42 7.09 -6.01
C GLY A 74 7.16 7.09 -7.34
N VAL A 75 6.45 6.68 -8.38
CA VAL A 75 7.01 6.53 -9.73
C VAL A 75 6.13 7.23 -10.74
N ALA A 76 6.72 8.14 -11.50
CA ALA A 76 6.15 8.71 -12.70
C ALA A 76 6.37 7.75 -13.88
N TRP A 77 5.29 7.28 -14.47
CA TRP A 77 5.29 6.47 -15.66
C TRP A 77 4.97 7.32 -16.89
N THR A 78 5.91 7.41 -17.83
CA THR A 78 5.68 8.01 -19.13
C THR A 78 4.95 6.99 -20.00
N ILE A 79 3.76 7.35 -20.48
CA ILE A 79 2.92 6.50 -21.33
C ILE A 79 3.21 6.84 -22.78
N ASP A 80 3.24 5.83 -23.66
CA ASP A 80 3.25 6.03 -25.11
C ASP A 80 2.13 7.01 -25.50
N PRO A 81 2.44 8.17 -26.12
CA PRO A 81 1.44 9.16 -26.49
C PRO A 81 0.31 8.58 -27.37
N THR A 82 0.64 7.60 -28.22
CA THR A 82 -0.33 6.93 -29.12
C THR A 82 -1.30 6.02 -28.36
N LYS A 83 -0.98 5.67 -27.11
CA LYS A 83 -1.76 4.81 -26.21
C LYS A 83 -2.37 5.56 -25.03
N SER A 84 -2.18 6.87 -24.94
CA SER A 84 -2.61 7.70 -23.81
C SER A 84 -4.09 7.54 -23.45
N GLN A 85 -4.99 7.54 -24.44
CA GLN A 85 -6.43 7.35 -24.22
C GLN A 85 -6.77 5.94 -23.70
N GLU A 86 -6.13 4.90 -24.26
CA GLU A 86 -6.31 3.50 -23.84
C GLU A 86 -5.87 3.31 -22.38
N VAL A 87 -4.71 3.85 -22.01
CA VAL A 87 -4.21 3.80 -20.64
C VAL A 87 -5.08 4.62 -19.70
N ARG A 88 -5.57 5.78 -20.13
CA ARG A 88 -6.48 6.61 -19.33
C ARG A 88 -7.77 5.84 -19.02
N GLN A 89 -8.38 5.23 -20.02
CA GLN A 89 -9.59 4.42 -19.82
C GLN A 89 -9.32 3.21 -18.91
N TYR A 90 -8.20 2.51 -19.11
CA TYR A 90 -7.79 1.42 -18.22
C TYR A 90 -7.66 1.87 -16.76
N LEU A 91 -7.09 3.05 -16.51
CA LEU A 91 -6.97 3.60 -15.16
C LEU A 91 -8.31 4.07 -14.62
N ASP A 92 -9.15 4.72 -15.43
CA ASP A 92 -10.49 5.13 -15.01
C ASP A 92 -11.36 3.92 -14.62
N ASP A 93 -11.25 2.80 -15.33
CA ASP A 93 -11.94 1.54 -14.99
C ASP A 93 -11.37 0.88 -13.73
N ARG A 94 -10.04 0.93 -13.57
CA ARG A 94 -9.35 0.37 -12.41
C ARG A 94 -9.64 1.14 -11.12
N GLU A 95 -9.77 2.45 -11.21
CA GLU A 95 -9.93 3.35 -10.06
C GLU A 95 -11.38 3.85 -9.91
N LYS A 96 -12.33 3.19 -10.62
CA LYS A 96 -13.76 3.53 -10.76
C LYS A 96 -14.51 3.71 -9.44
N PHE A 97 -14.01 3.17 -8.34
CA PHE A 97 -14.63 3.24 -7.00
C PHE A 97 -14.00 4.36 -6.14
N GLY A 98 -14.08 5.58 -6.69
CA GLY A 98 -13.98 6.84 -5.97
C GLY A 98 -12.58 7.45 -5.83
N TYR A 99 -11.71 7.19 -6.81
CA TYR A 99 -10.57 8.05 -7.03
C TYR A 99 -10.92 9.17 -8.01
N THR A 100 -10.50 10.39 -7.69
CA THR A 100 -10.64 11.58 -8.54
C THR A 100 -9.30 11.87 -9.22
N PRO A 101 -9.27 12.09 -10.54
CA PRO A 101 -8.05 12.47 -11.24
C PRO A 101 -7.63 13.90 -10.86
N GLN A 102 -6.35 14.11 -10.55
CA GLN A 102 -5.75 15.42 -10.30
C GLN A 102 -4.39 15.53 -11.01
N SER A 103 -3.93 16.76 -11.26
CA SER A 103 -2.61 17.04 -11.81
C SER A 103 -1.70 17.59 -10.72
N VAL A 104 -0.48 17.06 -10.63
CA VAL A 104 0.53 17.47 -9.64
C VAL A 104 1.92 17.51 -10.25
N ASN A 105 2.79 18.33 -9.66
CA ASN A 105 4.21 18.31 -9.96
C ASN A 105 4.91 17.19 -9.19
N ILE A 106 5.92 16.59 -9.83
CA ILE A 106 6.79 15.59 -9.26
C ILE A 106 8.16 16.21 -9.06
N TYR A 107 8.69 16.03 -7.85
CA TYR A 107 9.94 16.61 -7.39
C TYR A 107 11.02 15.54 -7.25
N GLN A 108 12.27 15.97 -7.43
CA GLN A 108 13.49 15.21 -7.16
C GLN A 108 14.52 16.15 -6.53
N HIS A 109 15.56 15.57 -5.93
CA HIS A 109 16.77 16.31 -5.60
C HIS A 109 17.78 16.16 -6.74
N ASP A 110 18.45 17.26 -7.11
CA ASP A 110 19.60 17.23 -8.01
C ASP A 110 20.84 16.62 -7.33
N GLU A 111 21.96 16.53 -8.06
CA GLU A 111 23.21 15.97 -7.52
C GLU A 111 23.80 16.78 -6.34
N GLN A 112 23.35 18.02 -6.17
CA GLN A 112 23.78 18.91 -5.08
C GLN A 112 22.79 18.88 -3.90
N GLY A 113 21.72 18.09 -4.00
CA GLY A 113 20.67 17.99 -3.00
C GLY A 113 19.62 19.10 -3.08
N ASN A 114 19.64 19.95 -4.11
CA ASN A 114 18.61 20.96 -4.29
C ASN A 114 17.36 20.34 -4.90
N GLU A 115 16.19 20.71 -4.38
CA GLU A 115 14.93 20.27 -4.94
C GLU A 115 14.66 20.92 -6.30
N MET A 116 14.19 20.12 -7.26
CA MET A 116 13.75 20.54 -8.58
C MET A 116 12.46 19.85 -8.99
N VAL A 117 11.68 20.50 -9.87
CA VAL A 117 10.54 19.86 -10.54
C VAL A 117 11.07 18.98 -11.66
N ALA A 118 10.89 17.67 -11.52
CA ALA A 118 11.30 16.69 -12.51
C ALA A 118 10.25 16.49 -13.61
N ILE A 119 8.96 16.56 -13.24
CA ILE A 119 7.83 16.43 -14.17
C ILE A 119 6.71 17.36 -13.72
N GLU A 120 6.17 18.14 -14.65
CA GLU A 120 4.99 18.97 -14.46
C GLU A 120 3.71 18.22 -14.84
N ASP A 121 2.59 18.57 -14.20
CA ASP A 121 1.24 18.12 -14.55
C ASP A 121 1.08 16.59 -14.70
N ALA A 122 1.71 15.82 -13.81
CA ALA A 122 1.53 14.38 -13.77
C ALA A 122 0.13 14.03 -13.21
N LEU A 123 -0.53 13.08 -13.88
CA LEU A 123 -1.84 12.57 -13.46
C LEU A 123 -1.70 11.68 -12.22
N ILE A 124 -2.45 11.99 -11.18
CA ILE A 124 -2.69 11.14 -10.02
C ILE A 124 -4.17 10.80 -9.89
N TYR A 125 -4.47 9.69 -9.22
CA TYR A 125 -5.81 9.28 -8.83
C TYR A 125 -5.90 9.34 -7.31
N VAL A 126 -6.76 10.20 -6.76
CA VAL A 126 -6.83 10.51 -5.32
C VAL A 126 -8.16 10.07 -4.73
N GLY A 127 -8.15 9.24 -3.69
CA GLY A 127 -9.37 8.86 -2.96
C GLY A 127 -9.72 9.98 -2.00
N LEU A 128 -10.67 10.83 -2.38
CA LEU A 128 -11.08 11.98 -1.58
C LEU A 128 -11.92 11.55 -0.37
N PRO A 129 -11.96 12.32 0.73
CA PRO A 129 -12.72 11.94 1.93
C PRO A 129 -14.23 11.80 1.74
N ASP A 130 -14.80 12.40 0.69
CA ASP A 130 -16.20 12.29 0.30
C ASP A 130 -16.51 11.02 -0.50
N ASN A 131 -15.49 10.20 -0.80
CA ASN A 131 -15.66 8.88 -1.41
C ASN A 131 -16.27 7.88 -0.41
N GLU A 132 -17.30 7.15 -0.83
CA GLU A 132 -17.91 6.05 -0.05
C GLU A 132 -16.90 4.96 0.39
N ALA A 133 -15.83 4.77 -0.37
CA ALA A 133 -14.77 3.83 -0.05
C ALA A 133 -13.67 4.43 0.86
N PHE A 134 -13.72 5.72 1.19
CA PHE A 134 -12.84 6.32 2.19
C PHE A 134 -13.32 5.95 3.60
N VAL A 135 -12.48 5.25 4.35
CA VAL A 135 -12.81 4.76 5.71
C VAL A 135 -12.17 5.59 6.83
N GLY A 136 -11.41 6.62 6.48
CA GLY A 136 -10.73 7.48 7.45
C GLY A 136 -9.58 6.80 8.20
N PRO A 137 -9.04 7.48 9.23
CA PRO A 137 -8.01 6.92 10.10
C PRO A 137 -8.54 5.76 10.94
N SER A 138 -7.71 4.74 11.14
CA SER A 138 -7.96 3.71 12.16
C SER A 138 -7.57 4.23 13.54
N ASN A 139 -8.13 3.67 14.62
CA ASN A 139 -7.81 4.13 15.97
C ASN A 139 -6.33 3.92 16.33
N SER A 140 -5.68 2.93 15.71
CA SER A 140 -4.23 2.73 15.80
C SER A 140 -3.68 1.98 14.58
N LEU A 141 -2.35 2.08 14.37
CA LEU A 141 -1.65 1.27 13.37
C LEU A 141 -1.68 -0.23 13.69
N GLN A 142 -1.76 -0.60 14.97
CA GLN A 142 -1.88 -1.99 15.40
C GLN A 142 -3.20 -2.60 14.94
N GLU A 143 -4.32 -1.89 15.19
CA GLU A 143 -5.65 -2.32 14.74
C GLU A 143 -5.73 -2.40 13.21
N LEU A 144 -5.14 -1.40 12.52
CA LEU A 144 -5.05 -1.42 11.06
C LEU A 144 -4.26 -2.63 10.54
N ALA A 145 -3.13 -2.94 11.16
CA ALA A 145 -2.30 -4.09 10.80
C ALA A 145 -3.07 -5.41 11.00
N GLU A 146 -3.73 -5.58 12.14
CA GLU A 146 -4.54 -6.77 12.45
C GLU A 146 -5.70 -6.94 11.48
N TYR A 147 -6.39 -5.83 11.17
CA TYR A 147 -7.48 -5.84 10.20
C TYR A 147 -6.98 -6.25 8.81
N ILE A 148 -5.93 -5.60 8.31
CA ILE A 148 -5.27 -5.94 7.03
C ILE A 148 -4.84 -7.41 7.01
N TYR A 149 -4.20 -7.88 8.07
CA TYR A 149 -3.73 -9.26 8.17
C TYR A 149 -4.84 -10.29 8.00
N SER A 150 -6.04 -9.95 8.46
CA SER A 150 -7.20 -10.82 8.42
C SER A 150 -7.99 -10.78 7.10
N CYS A 151 -7.60 -9.93 6.15
CA CYS A 151 -8.32 -9.71 4.90
C CYS A 151 -7.63 -10.38 3.70
N GLU A 152 -8.45 -10.94 2.81
CA GLU A 152 -8.03 -11.54 1.55
C GLU A 152 -9.13 -11.34 0.50
N GLY A 153 -8.71 -11.08 -0.73
CA GLY A 153 -9.59 -10.94 -1.87
C GLY A 153 -9.07 -11.67 -3.10
N PRO A 154 -9.73 -11.51 -4.26
CA PRO A 154 -9.35 -12.18 -5.51
C PRO A 154 -7.91 -11.93 -5.97
N SER A 155 -7.29 -10.83 -5.56
CA SER A 155 -5.88 -10.50 -5.87
C SER A 155 -4.89 -11.03 -4.81
N GLY A 156 -5.36 -11.86 -3.88
CA GLY A 156 -4.60 -12.43 -2.77
C GLY A 156 -4.73 -11.63 -1.47
N ARG A 157 -3.92 -12.02 -0.47
CA ARG A 157 -3.94 -11.42 0.86
C ARG A 157 -3.71 -9.92 0.83
N ASN A 158 -4.31 -9.22 1.79
CA ASN A 158 -4.14 -7.77 1.91
C ASN A 158 -2.77 -7.41 2.48
N ASP A 159 -2.22 -8.19 3.41
CA ASP A 159 -0.89 -7.95 3.96
C ASP A 159 0.20 -8.06 2.88
N ASP A 160 0.08 -9.00 1.93
CA ASP A 160 0.97 -9.09 0.76
C ASP A 160 1.04 -7.81 -0.06
N TYR A 161 -0.06 -7.05 -0.16
CA TYR A 161 -0.06 -5.76 -0.84
C TYR A 161 0.80 -4.73 -0.13
N VAL A 162 0.66 -4.63 1.20
CA VAL A 162 1.44 -3.70 2.02
C VAL A 162 2.92 -4.04 1.95
N LEU A 163 3.28 -5.33 2.10
CA LEU A 163 4.66 -5.78 2.08
C LEU A 163 5.31 -5.55 0.70
N LYS A 164 4.58 -5.80 -0.39
CA LYS A 164 5.06 -5.49 -1.75
C LYS A 164 5.26 -3.99 -1.96
N LEU A 165 4.34 -3.17 -1.45
CA LEU A 165 4.45 -1.72 -1.53
C LEU A 165 5.66 -1.21 -0.74
N ALA A 166 5.83 -1.65 0.51
CA ALA A 166 6.96 -1.27 1.36
C ALA A 166 8.30 -1.66 0.73
N ASN A 167 8.42 -2.88 0.22
CA ASN A 167 9.61 -3.32 -0.51
C ASN A 167 9.86 -2.48 -1.77
N ALA A 168 8.82 -2.20 -2.55
CA ALA A 168 8.97 -1.41 -3.77
C ALA A 168 9.40 0.04 -3.46
N CYS A 169 8.78 0.68 -2.46
CA CYS A 169 9.12 2.02 -1.99
C CYS A 169 10.57 2.11 -1.52
N ARG A 170 11.04 1.15 -0.71
CA ARG A 170 12.43 1.11 -0.24
C ARG A 170 13.46 1.04 -1.37
N ASN A 171 13.08 0.44 -2.50
CA ASN A 171 13.94 0.30 -3.67
C ASN A 171 13.82 1.48 -4.65
N LEU A 172 13.08 2.54 -4.33
CA LEU A 172 12.95 3.72 -5.20
C LEU A 172 14.14 4.68 -5.05
N SER A 173 14.49 5.05 -3.82
CA SER A 173 15.58 5.95 -3.46
C SER A 173 15.98 5.73 -2.00
N THR A 174 17.21 6.07 -1.63
CA THR A 174 17.67 6.11 -0.25
C THR A 174 16.96 7.17 0.58
N ASP A 175 16.40 8.18 -0.08
CA ASP A 175 15.76 9.33 0.56
C ASP A 175 14.27 9.09 0.90
N VAL A 176 13.75 7.90 0.56
CA VAL A 176 12.36 7.55 0.81
C VAL A 176 12.10 7.51 2.31
N GLN A 177 11.22 8.41 2.75
CA GLN A 177 10.64 8.40 4.09
C GLN A 177 9.14 8.14 3.98
N ASP A 178 8.65 7.16 4.74
CA ASP A 178 7.22 6.86 4.94
C ASP A 178 7.06 6.01 6.21
N SER A 179 7.08 6.65 7.37
CA SER A 179 6.94 5.96 8.66
C SER A 179 5.64 5.18 8.78
N HIS A 180 4.55 5.67 8.19
CA HIS A 180 3.25 4.99 8.20
C HIS A 180 3.35 3.62 7.51
N LEU A 181 3.87 3.59 6.27
CA LEU A 181 4.04 2.36 5.50
C LEU A 181 5.02 1.39 6.18
N PHE A 182 6.18 1.87 6.63
CA PHE A 182 7.21 1.01 7.21
C PHE A 182 6.86 0.51 8.61
N THR A 183 6.11 1.30 9.39
CA THR A 183 5.56 0.83 10.66
C THR A 183 4.52 -0.25 10.42
N LEU A 184 3.61 -0.05 9.46
CA LEU A 184 2.60 -1.06 9.11
C LEU A 184 3.24 -2.36 8.60
N GLU A 185 4.27 -2.28 7.75
CA GLU A 185 5.06 -3.42 7.30
C GLU A 185 5.64 -4.20 8.49
N ARG A 186 6.29 -3.52 9.43
CA ARG A 186 6.87 -4.15 10.63
C ARG A 186 5.82 -4.92 11.43
N LEU A 187 4.66 -4.30 11.70
CA LEU A 187 3.57 -4.92 12.45
C LEU A 187 3.00 -6.15 11.73
N LEU A 188 2.83 -6.09 10.42
CA LEU A 188 2.37 -7.24 9.62
C LEU A 188 3.39 -8.39 9.61
N LEU A 189 4.69 -8.09 9.54
CA LEU A 189 5.73 -9.11 9.66
C LEU A 189 5.75 -9.75 11.06
N GLU A 190 5.47 -8.99 12.11
CA GLU A 190 5.30 -9.53 13.47
C GLU A 190 4.11 -10.49 13.55
N LEU A 191 2.96 -10.14 12.95
CA LEU A 191 1.79 -11.01 12.88
C LEU A 191 2.08 -12.32 12.13
N ARG A 192 2.74 -12.25 10.97
CA ARG A 192 3.19 -13.45 10.22
C ARG A 192 4.09 -14.36 11.05
N ARG A 193 5.04 -13.78 11.79
CA ARG A 193 5.94 -14.56 12.66
C ARG A 193 5.18 -15.25 13.80
N LYS A 194 4.22 -14.55 14.42
CA LYS A 194 3.40 -15.11 15.50
C LYS A 194 2.55 -16.29 15.01
N GLU A 195 1.89 -16.16 13.86
CA GLU A 195 1.11 -17.27 13.26
C GLU A 195 2.01 -18.46 12.91
N GLY A 196 3.15 -18.23 12.24
CA GLY A 196 4.09 -19.29 11.90
C GLY A 196 4.63 -20.06 13.12
N ALA A 197 4.89 -19.34 14.22
CA ALA A 197 5.30 -19.96 15.49
C ALA A 197 4.17 -20.79 16.12
N GLN A 198 2.94 -20.30 16.12
CA GLN A 198 1.78 -21.05 16.63
C GLN A 198 1.50 -22.32 15.82
N VAL A 199 1.53 -22.22 14.48
CA VAL A 199 1.35 -23.38 13.60
C VAL A 199 2.43 -24.43 13.84
N SER A 200 3.68 -24.01 14.01
CA SER A 200 4.80 -24.92 14.32
C SER A 200 4.65 -25.63 15.67
N LEU A 201 4.14 -24.92 16.69
CA LEU A 201 3.86 -25.50 18.01
C LEU A 201 2.76 -26.56 17.95
N ILE A 202 1.66 -26.31 17.23
CA ILE A 202 0.56 -27.26 17.04
C ILE A 202 1.06 -28.52 16.33
N HIS A 203 1.77 -28.38 15.21
CA HIS A 203 2.35 -29.51 14.49
C HIS A 203 3.32 -30.32 15.36
N GLY A 204 4.13 -29.65 16.18
CA GLY A 204 5.04 -30.29 17.11
C GLY A 204 4.37 -31.01 18.30
N GLN A 205 3.13 -30.62 18.66
CA GLN A 205 2.32 -31.32 19.66
C GLN A 205 1.62 -32.54 19.04
N ASP A 206 1.05 -32.41 17.85
CA ASP A 206 0.38 -33.51 17.14
C ASP A 206 1.36 -34.65 16.81
N GLN A 207 2.58 -34.33 16.36
CA GLN A 207 3.60 -35.36 16.12
C GLN A 207 4.00 -36.11 17.39
N ARG A 208 4.10 -35.42 18.53
CA ARG A 208 4.40 -36.07 19.82
C ARG A 208 3.25 -36.98 20.27
N GLN A 209 2.00 -36.53 20.15
CA GLN A 209 0.84 -37.34 20.51
C GLN A 209 0.71 -38.59 19.62
N ASN A 210 0.96 -38.47 18.31
CA ASN A 210 0.98 -39.62 17.41
C ASN A 210 2.11 -40.60 17.74
N MET A 211 3.31 -40.11 18.10
CA MET A 211 4.42 -40.98 18.48
C MET A 211 4.14 -41.75 19.77
N VAL A 212 3.50 -41.11 20.77
CA VAL A 212 3.07 -41.76 22.02
C VAL A 212 2.03 -42.86 21.74
N ARG A 213 1.05 -42.61 20.86
CA ARG A 213 0.07 -43.63 20.46
C ARG A 213 0.71 -44.83 19.78
N ILE A 214 1.67 -44.60 18.88
CA ILE A 214 2.38 -45.69 18.19
C ILE A 214 3.17 -46.55 19.20
N HIS A 215 3.83 -45.93 20.17
CA HIS A 215 4.55 -46.67 21.22
C HIS A 215 3.62 -47.45 22.14
N GLN A 216 2.42 -46.94 22.45
CA GLN A 216 1.42 -47.67 23.24
C GLN A 216 0.82 -48.87 22.49
N ILE A 217 0.65 -48.76 21.16
CA ILE A 217 0.17 -49.87 20.32
C ILE A 217 1.27 -50.94 20.14
N ALA A 218 2.54 -50.54 20.03
CA ALA A 218 3.66 -51.48 19.90
C ALA A 218 4.03 -52.21 21.20
N ALA A 219 3.48 -51.79 22.35
CA ALA A 219 3.73 -52.38 23.66
C ALA A 219 2.63 -53.37 24.14
N GLN A 220 1.67 -53.69 23.27
CA GLN A 220 0.64 -54.74 23.45
C GLN A 220 0.93 -55.93 22.54
#